data_AF-A0A9E3GPJ4-F1
#
_entry.id   AF-A0A9E3GPJ4-F1
#
_cell.length_a   1.000
_cell.length_b   1.000
_cell.length_c   1.000
_cell.angle_alpha   90.00
_cell.angle_beta   90.00
_cell.angle_gamma   90.00
#
_symmetry.space_group_name_H-M   'P 1'
#
loop_
_entity.id
_entity.type
_entity.pdbx_description
1 polymer ?
#
loop_
_entity_poly.entity_id
_entity_poly.type
_entity_poly.pdbx_seq_one_letter_code
_entity_poly.pdbx_strand_id
1 'polypeptide(L)'
;MGATWVAKELLRAVYAVASLGQARKALVAFYRWCAEVEIPEVNRLAKTISAWEAEVLAYHTTGLSNGPTGAVNLIVEKTRRIGHGFRNYENYRLRLLLRCGVTWQTRPAARIRGRQPRLVA
;
A
#
# COMPACT_ATOMS: atom_id res chain seq x y z
N MET A 1 25.92 0.41 -8.21
CA MET A 1 24.71 -0.45 -8.39
C MET A 1 24.76 -1.75 -7.58
N GLY A 2 25.92 -2.40 -7.40
CA GLY A 2 26.00 -3.66 -6.61
C GLY A 2 25.61 -3.50 -5.13
N ALA A 3 26.14 -2.49 -4.45
CA ALA A 3 25.88 -2.26 -3.03
C ALA A 3 24.39 -2.06 -2.69
N THR A 4 23.68 -1.21 -3.43
CA THR A 4 22.24 -0.97 -3.20
C THR A 4 21.41 -2.24 -3.38
N TRP A 5 21.79 -3.10 -4.32
CA TRP A 5 21.15 -4.40 -4.51
C TRP A 5 21.41 -5.33 -3.32
N VAL A 6 22.66 -5.41 -2.84
CA VAL A 6 23.02 -6.23 -1.66
C VAL A 6 22.27 -5.76 -0.41
N ALA A 7 22.19 -4.45 -0.16
CA ALA A 7 21.40 -3.89 0.95
C ALA A 7 19.95 -4.38 0.90
N LYS A 8 19.35 -4.35 -0.29
CA LYS A 8 17.98 -4.80 -0.53
C LYS A 8 17.83 -6.31 -0.32
N GLU A 9 18.77 -7.15 -0.77
CA GLU A 9 18.69 -8.59 -0.55
C GLU A 9 18.92 -8.99 0.92
N LEU A 10 19.83 -8.31 1.63
CA LEU A 10 20.02 -8.50 3.07
C LEU A 10 18.75 -8.15 3.85
N LEU A 11 18.10 -7.04 3.51
CA LEU A 11 16.83 -6.67 4.11
C LEU A 11 15.72 -7.67 3.76
N ARG A 12 15.70 -8.20 2.52
CA ARG A 12 14.77 -9.27 2.12
C ARG A 12 15.00 -10.55 2.92
N ALA A 13 16.24 -10.89 3.23
CA ALA A 13 16.58 -12.07 4.02
C ALA A 13 15.99 -12.02 5.44
N VAL A 14 15.81 -10.81 6.02
CA VAL A 14 15.12 -10.62 7.30
C VAL A 14 13.71 -11.21 7.25
N TYR A 15 12.97 -10.98 6.18
CA TYR A 15 11.59 -11.48 6.02
C TYR A 15 11.52 -12.95 5.56
N ALA A 16 12.61 -13.49 5.01
CA ALA A 16 12.64 -14.85 4.47
C ALA A 16 12.85 -15.94 5.55
N VAL A 17 13.33 -15.56 6.74
CA VAL A 17 13.57 -16.49 7.84
C VAL A 17 12.30 -16.77 8.65
N ALA A 18 12.24 -17.97 9.25
CA ALA A 18 11.02 -18.48 9.86
C ALA A 18 10.76 -17.95 11.28
N SER A 19 11.80 -17.53 12.01
CA SER A 19 11.66 -17.14 13.43
C SER A 19 12.15 -15.73 13.72
N LEU A 20 11.55 -15.11 14.75
CA LEU A 20 11.93 -13.79 15.26
C LEU A 20 13.42 -13.73 15.65
N GLY A 21 13.95 -14.79 16.27
CA GLY A 21 15.36 -14.86 16.66
C GLY A 21 16.31 -14.86 15.44
N GLN A 22 15.93 -15.56 14.36
CA GLN A 22 16.69 -15.52 13.10
C GLN A 22 16.57 -14.15 12.43
N ALA A 23 15.39 -13.52 12.45
CA ALA A 23 15.16 -12.20 11.88
C ALA A 23 16.03 -11.12 12.54
N ARG A 24 16.15 -11.15 13.88
CA ARG A 24 17.06 -10.27 14.63
C ARG A 24 18.52 -10.44 14.19
N LYS A 25 18.98 -11.69 14.02
CA LYS A 25 20.35 -11.97 13.54
C LYS A 25 20.56 -11.43 12.12
N ALA A 26 19.56 -11.60 11.24
CA ALA A 26 19.61 -11.08 9.88
C ALA A 26 19.64 -9.54 9.85
N LEU A 27 18.88 -8.85 10.71
CA LEU A 27 18.94 -7.39 10.83
C LEU A 27 20.31 -6.90 11.31
N VAL A 28 20.91 -7.58 12.29
CA VAL A 28 22.28 -7.25 12.73
C VAL A 28 23.27 -7.39 11.58
N ALA A 29 23.17 -8.45 10.77
CA ALA A 29 24.01 -8.61 9.59
C ALA A 29 23.78 -7.50 8.55
N PHE A 30 22.52 -7.12 8.31
CA PHE A 30 22.16 -5.99 7.46
C PHE A 30 22.79 -4.67 7.94
N TYR A 31 22.69 -4.34 9.23
CA TYR A 31 23.24 -3.09 9.76
C TYR A 31 24.76 -3.06 9.69
N ARG A 32 25.44 -4.17 10.03
CA ARG A 32 26.90 -4.28 9.93
C ARG A 32 27.37 -4.03 8.51
N TRP A 33 26.74 -4.70 7.55
CA TRP A 33 27.09 -4.53 6.14
C TRP A 33 26.83 -3.10 5.65
N CYS A 34 25.71 -2.48 6.06
CA CYS A 34 25.43 -1.09 5.71
C CYS A 34 26.52 -0.13 6.23
N ALA A 35 27.00 -0.35 7.45
CA ALA A 35 28.06 0.46 8.06
C ALA A 35 29.42 0.29 7.35
N GLU A 36 29.74 -0.90 6.85
CA GLU A 36 31.00 -1.20 6.15
C GLU A 36 31.10 -0.55 4.77
N VAL A 37 29.97 -0.33 4.09
CA VAL A 37 29.98 0.09 2.68
C VAL A 37 30.12 1.61 2.51
N GLU A 38 30.02 2.39 3.59
CA GLU A 38 30.24 3.84 3.62
C GLU A 38 29.44 4.66 2.58
N ILE A 39 28.35 4.11 2.03
CA ILE A 39 27.48 4.82 1.08
C ILE A 39 26.40 5.59 1.85
N PRO A 40 26.29 6.93 1.70
CA PRO A 40 25.35 7.75 2.45
C PRO A 40 23.88 7.29 2.34
N GLU A 41 23.45 6.87 1.15
CA GLU A 41 22.08 6.41 0.89
C GLU A 41 21.78 5.08 1.60
N VAL A 42 22.76 4.17 1.65
CA VAL A 42 22.64 2.88 2.35
C VAL A 42 22.62 3.11 3.86
N ASN A 43 23.46 4.01 4.36
CA ASN A 43 23.44 4.43 5.76
C ASN A 43 22.11 5.10 6.15
N ARG A 44 21.54 5.92 5.26
CA ARG A 44 20.21 6.50 5.46
C ARG A 44 19.14 5.43 5.52
N LEU A 45 19.19 4.44 4.63
CA LEU A 45 18.27 3.29 4.67
C LEU A 45 18.39 2.55 6.00
N ALA A 46 19.61 2.23 6.46
CA ALA A 46 19.82 1.55 7.73
C ALA A 46 19.23 2.32 8.92
N LYS A 47 19.39 3.65 8.96
CA LYS A 47 18.75 4.52 9.97
C LYS A 47 17.23 4.43 9.93
N THR A 48 16.63 4.46 8.73
CA THR A 48 15.19 4.28 8.59
C THR A 48 14.75 2.91 9.09
N ILE A 49 15.42 1.83 8.72
CA ILE A 49 15.06 0.48 9.17
C ILE A 49 15.19 0.35 10.70
N SER A 50 16.23 0.94 11.29
CA SER A 50 16.41 0.96 12.75
C SER A 50 15.27 1.67 13.48
N ALA A 51 14.78 2.79 12.93
CA ALA A 51 13.63 3.51 13.49
C ALA A 51 12.32 2.70 13.45
N TRP A 52 12.22 1.72 12.55
CA TRP A 52 11.04 0.87 12.35
C TRP A 52 11.30 -0.60 12.73
N GLU A 53 12.35 -0.86 13.51
CA GLU A 53 12.80 -2.23 13.79
C GLU A 53 11.71 -3.05 14.51
N ALA A 54 10.96 -2.41 15.41
CA ALA A 54 9.89 -3.07 16.14
C ALA A 54 8.82 -3.61 15.19
N GLU A 55 8.41 -2.82 14.21
CA GLU A 55 7.40 -3.16 13.20
C GLU A 55 7.93 -4.20 12.20
N VAL A 56 9.19 -4.07 11.77
CA VAL A 56 9.86 -5.05 10.90
C VAL A 56 9.86 -6.42 11.59
N LEU A 57 10.22 -6.47 12.88
CA LEU A 57 10.26 -7.72 13.64
C LEU A 57 8.86 -8.25 13.99
N ALA A 58 7.87 -7.38 14.19
CA ALA A 58 6.49 -7.77 14.48
C ALA A 58 5.86 -8.61 13.35
N TYR A 59 6.36 -8.52 12.12
CA TYR A 59 5.96 -9.41 11.03
C TYR A 59 6.12 -10.89 11.41
N HIS A 60 7.18 -11.27 12.12
CA HIS A 60 7.46 -12.66 12.45
C HIS A 60 6.56 -13.25 13.55
N THR A 61 5.83 -12.42 14.28
CA THR A 61 4.86 -12.86 15.30
C THR A 61 3.42 -12.70 14.84
N THR A 62 3.13 -11.73 13.98
CA THR A 62 1.76 -11.37 13.57
C THR A 62 1.42 -11.79 12.14
N GLY A 63 2.43 -11.95 11.27
CA GLY A 63 2.24 -12.12 9.83
C GLY A 63 1.68 -10.87 9.11
N LEU A 64 1.48 -9.76 9.82
CA LEU A 64 0.88 -8.54 9.27
C LEU A 64 1.91 -7.76 8.45
N SER A 65 1.49 -7.30 7.29
CA SER A 65 2.29 -6.43 6.43
C SER A 65 1.47 -5.23 5.97
N ASN A 66 2.15 -4.20 5.48
CA ASN A 66 1.50 -3.06 4.81
C ASN A 66 0.94 -3.39 3.41
N GLY A 67 0.97 -4.65 2.98
CA GLY A 67 0.48 -5.09 1.67
C GLY A 67 -0.98 -4.69 1.39
N PRO A 68 -1.95 -4.98 2.28
CA PRO A 68 -3.34 -4.57 2.11
C PRO A 68 -3.50 -3.05 2.01
N THR A 69 -2.83 -2.29 2.89
CA THR A 69 -2.85 -0.82 2.85
C THR A 69 -2.28 -0.29 1.54
N GLY A 70 -1.17 -0.87 1.07
CA GLY A 70 -0.55 -0.53 -0.22
C GLY A 70 -1.46 -0.83 -1.41
N ALA A 71 -2.20 -1.94 -1.38
CA ALA A 71 -3.17 -2.28 -2.42
C ALA A 71 -4.31 -1.24 -2.50
N VAL A 72 -4.82 -0.79 -1.35
CA VAL A 72 -5.83 0.28 -1.29
C VAL A 72 -5.25 1.60 -1.81
N ASN A 73 -4.05 1.99 -1.38
CA ASN A 73 -3.39 3.21 -1.86
C ASN A 73 -3.19 3.18 -3.39
N LEU A 74 -2.86 2.02 -3.97
CA LEU A 74 -2.77 1.87 -5.43
C LEU A 74 -4.11 2.11 -6.12
N ILE A 75 -5.22 1.60 -5.55
CA ILE A 75 -6.57 1.86 -6.06
C ILE A 75 -6.90 3.36 -5.98
N VAL A 76 -6.54 4.00 -4.87
CA VAL A 76 -6.75 5.43 -4.63
C VAL A 76 -6.04 6.27 -5.69
N GLU A 77 -4.74 6.04 -5.88
CA GLU A 77 -3.93 6.77 -6.86
C GLU A 77 -4.35 6.47 -8.31
N LYS A 78 -4.70 5.22 -8.62
CA LYS A 78 -5.25 4.85 -9.94
C LYS A 78 -6.56 5.58 -10.22
N THR A 79 -7.43 5.70 -9.21
CA THR A 79 -8.70 6.41 -9.33
C THR A 79 -8.50 7.89 -9.59
N ARG A 80 -7.54 8.52 -8.88
CA ARG A 80 -7.11 9.92 -9.11
C ARG A 80 -6.57 10.12 -10.52
N ARG A 81 -5.71 9.22 -11.00
CA ARG A 81 -5.08 9.29 -12.33
C ARG A 81 -6.10 9.18 -13.46
N ILE A 82 -7.02 8.21 -13.39
CA ILE A 82 -8.08 8.04 -14.40
C ILE A 82 -9.04 9.24 -14.41
N GLY A 83 -9.25 9.87 -13.25
CA GLY A 83 -10.09 11.07 -13.16
C GLY A 83 -9.41 12.35 -13.67
N HIS A 84 -8.10 12.32 -13.98
CA HIS A 84 -7.28 13.51 -14.25
C HIS A 84 -7.36 14.58 -13.15
N GLY A 85 -7.51 14.12 -11.89
CA GLY A 85 -7.78 14.98 -10.74
C GLY A 85 -9.28 15.25 -10.53
N PHE A 86 -9.68 15.41 -9.28
CA PHE A 86 -11.07 15.70 -8.91
C PHE A 86 -11.16 17.12 -8.35
N ARG A 87 -12.09 17.92 -8.88
CA ARG A 87 -12.36 19.28 -8.36
C ARG A 87 -13.22 19.26 -7.09
N ASN A 88 -14.01 18.20 -6.91
CA ASN A 88 -14.92 18.04 -5.78
C ASN A 88 -14.56 16.76 -5.00
N TYR A 89 -14.33 16.90 -3.69
CA TYR A 89 -13.95 15.81 -2.81
C TYR A 89 -15.05 14.75 -2.63
N GLU A 90 -16.32 15.14 -2.60
CA GLU A 90 -17.45 14.21 -2.47
C GLU A 90 -17.51 13.27 -3.67
N ASN A 91 -17.38 13.81 -4.89
CA ASN A 91 -17.33 13.01 -6.12
C ASN A 91 -16.14 12.05 -6.14
N TYR A 92 -14.97 12.51 -5.66
CA TYR A 92 -13.80 11.65 -5.50
C TYR A 92 -14.07 10.51 -4.51
N ARG A 93 -14.63 10.83 -3.34
CA ARG A 93 -14.96 9.87 -2.29
C ARG A 93 -15.98 8.84 -2.76
N LEU A 94 -17.04 9.25 -3.46
CA LEU A 94 -18.03 8.33 -4.05
C LEU A 94 -17.36 7.35 -5.02
N ARG A 95 -16.45 7.84 -5.87
CA ARG A 95 -15.72 7.00 -6.82
C ARG A 95 -14.76 6.03 -6.16
N LEU A 96 -14.08 6.44 -5.08
CA LEU A 96 -13.25 5.55 -4.27
C LEU A 96 -14.06 4.45 -3.62
N LEU A 97 -15.17 4.79 -2.97
CA LEU A 97 -16.06 3.84 -2.32
C LEU A 97 -16.59 2.81 -3.33
N LEU A 98 -17.03 3.27 -4.51
CA LEU A 98 -17.45 2.39 -5.60
C LEU A 98 -16.35 1.43 -6.04
N ARG A 99 -15.09 1.90 -6.09
CA ARG A 99 -13.96 1.10 -6.57
C ARG A 99 -13.41 0.13 -5.52
N CYS A 100 -13.45 0.49 -4.24
CA CYS A 100 -13.01 -0.34 -3.13
C CYS A 100 -14.06 -1.39 -2.70
N GLY A 101 -15.23 -1.44 -3.36
CA GLY A 101 -16.20 -2.51 -3.18
C GLY A 101 -17.05 -2.39 -1.90
N VAL A 102 -17.36 -1.17 -1.43
CA VAL A 102 -18.32 -1.04 -0.33
C VAL A 102 -19.72 -1.44 -0.79
N THR A 103 -20.47 -2.12 0.08
CA THR A 103 -21.88 -2.43 -0.17
C THR A 103 -22.68 -1.14 -0.20
N TRP A 104 -23.12 -0.74 -1.38
CA TRP A 104 -24.00 0.40 -1.54
C TRP A 104 -25.44 -0.01 -1.25
N GLN A 105 -26.11 0.74 -0.37
CA GLN A 105 -27.57 0.78 -0.39
C GLN A 105 -27.98 1.70 -1.54
N THR A 106 -27.97 1.18 -2.76
CA THR A 106 -28.52 1.89 -3.91
C THR A 106 -30.02 2.08 -3.66
N ARG A 107 -30.44 3.31 -3.34
CA ARG A 107 -31.87 3.63 -3.32
C ARG A 107 -32.42 3.38 -4.73
N PRO A 108 -33.51 2.61 -4.90
CA PRO A 108 -34.11 2.42 -6.21
C PRO A 108 -34.44 3.80 -6.80
N ALA A 109 -33.94 4.08 -8.00
CA ALA A 109 -34.34 5.29 -8.71
C ALA A 109 -35.82 5.16 -9.07
N ALA A 110 -36.62 6.17 -8.73
CA ALA A 110 -38.02 6.20 -9.13
C ALA A 110 -38.10 6.12 -10.66
N ARG A 111 -38.80 5.10 -11.17
CA ARG A 111 -39.00 4.92 -12.60
C ARG A 111 -39.72 6.16 -13.14
N ILE A 112 -39.07 6.91 -14.04
CA ILE A 112 -39.71 8.02 -14.75
C ILE A 112 -40.88 7.41 -15.54
N ARG A 113 -42.12 7.68 -15.12
CA ARG A 113 -43.31 7.29 -15.89
C ARG A 113 -43.35 8.18 -17.13
N GLY A 114 -43.01 7.61 -18.29
CA GLY A 114 -43.26 8.25 -19.57
C GLY A 114 -44.76 8.50 -19.72
N ARG A 115 -45.15 9.74 -20.03
CA ARG A 115 -46.53 10.07 -20.42
C ARG A 115 -46.71 9.53 -21.84
N GLN A 116 -47.55 8.51 -22.02
CA GLN A 116 -47.86 8.02 -23.37
C GLN A 116 -48.51 9.16 -24.18
N PRO A 117 -48.04 9.46 -25.40
CA PRO A 117 -48.70 10.42 -26.25
C PRO A 117 -50.08 9.87 -26.62
N ARG A 118 -51.14 10.67 -26.37
CA ARG A 118 -52.47 10.38 -26.90
C ARG A 118 -52.43 10.63 -28.40
N LEU A 119 -52.48 9.55 -29.18
CA LEU A 119 -52.80 9.65 -30.60
C LEU A 119 -54.28 10.03 -30.70
N VAL A 120 -54.56 11.19 -31.27
CA VAL A 120 -55.91 11.61 -31.65
C VAL A 120 -56.12 11.15 -33.09
N ALA A 121 -57.21 10.41 -33.31
CA ALA A 121 -57.62 9.89 -34.62
C ALA A 121 -58.20 10.99 -35.51
#